data_AF-A0A1G8AY01-F1
#
_entry.id   AF-A0A1G8AY01-F1
#
_cell.length_a   1.000
_cell.length_b   1.000
_cell.length_c   1.000
_cell.angle_alpha   90.00
_cell.angle_beta   90.00
_cell.angle_gamma   90.00
#
_symmetry.space_group_name_H-M   'P 1'
#
loop_
_entity.id
_entity.type
_entity.pdbx_description
1 polymer ?
#
loop_
_entity_poly.entity_id
_entity_poly.type
_entity_poly.pdbx_seq_one_letter_code
_entity_poly.pdbx_strand_id
1 'polypeptide(L)'
;MEKIGNYIFFESETEFEDFCFAPYAVIKQGAYVGQYSEEYIDCISKGMKFAINDRNCKAVTDHWVTKRVKINNAARKDVPAKLKVQNVEWDCSFTRKMAAKQALKEK
;
A
#
# COMPACT_ATOMS: atom_id res chain seq x y z
N MET A 1 -5.49 8.85 -5.54
CA MET A 1 -4.09 8.94 -5.10
C MET A 1 -3.54 10.34 -5.38
N GLU A 2 -2.99 11.01 -4.38
CA GLU A 2 -2.38 12.36 -4.51
C GLU A 2 -0.92 12.32 -4.01
N LYS A 3 0.02 12.94 -4.74
CA LYS A 3 1.45 12.99 -4.35
C LYS A 3 1.81 14.39 -3.85
N ILE A 4 2.30 14.51 -2.61
CA ILE A 4 2.72 15.79 -2.00
C ILE A 4 4.09 15.60 -1.34
N GLY A 5 5.13 16.21 -1.91
CA GLY A 5 6.51 15.99 -1.45
C GLY A 5 6.89 14.51 -1.55
N ASN A 6 7.42 13.94 -0.46
CA ASN A 6 7.76 12.52 -0.35
C ASN A 6 6.58 11.64 0.11
N TYR A 7 5.37 12.19 0.19
CA TYR A 7 4.18 11.47 0.65
C TYR A 7 3.21 11.16 -0.48
N ILE A 8 2.64 9.96 -0.45
CA ILE A 8 1.55 9.51 -1.31
C ILE A 8 0.31 9.30 -0.45
N PHE A 9 -0.76 10.02 -0.77
CA PHE A 9 -2.03 9.99 -0.08
C PHE A 9 -3.01 9.07 -0.79
N PHE A 10 -3.61 8.17 -0.01
CA PHE A 10 -4.70 7.29 -0.40
C PHE A 10 -5.96 7.71 0.34
N GLU A 11 -7.10 7.63 -0.33
CA GLU A 11 -8.39 7.99 0.23
C GLU A 11 -9.00 6.86 1.07
N SER A 12 -8.53 5.62 0.90
CA SER A 12 -9.00 4.45 1.64
C SER A 12 -7.93 3.39 1.76
N GLU A 13 -8.10 2.48 2.72
CA GLU A 13 -7.26 1.27 2.85
C GLU A 13 -7.30 0.45 1.55
N THR A 14 -8.49 0.26 0.97
CA THR A 14 -8.68 -0.49 -0.28
C THR A 14 -7.85 0.07 -1.43
N GLU A 15 -7.80 1.39 -1.59
CA GLU A 15 -7.00 2.03 -2.64
C GLU A 15 -5.50 1.77 -2.43
N PHE A 16 -5.05 1.78 -1.17
CA PHE A 16 -3.68 1.44 -0.83
C PHE A 16 -3.36 -0.05 -1.05
N GLU A 17 -4.28 -0.95 -0.72
CA GLU A 17 -4.15 -2.37 -1.03
C GLU A 17 -4.08 -2.61 -2.54
N ASP A 18 -4.91 -1.91 -3.31
CA ASP A 18 -4.90 -1.95 -4.77
C ASP A 18 -3.55 -1.48 -5.34
N PHE A 19 -3.00 -0.40 -4.78
CA PHE A 19 -1.69 0.11 -5.15
C PHE A 19 -0.55 -0.84 -4.77
N CYS A 20 -0.61 -1.47 -3.60
CA CYS A 20 0.47 -2.34 -3.12
C CYS A 20 0.55 -3.67 -3.87
N PHE A 21 -0.58 -4.24 -4.28
CA PHE A 21 -0.62 -5.58 -4.88
C PHE A 21 -0.47 -5.55 -6.41
N ALA A 22 0.36 -6.43 -6.94
CA ALA A 22 0.35 -6.79 -8.34
C ALA A 22 -1.00 -7.44 -8.74
N PRO A 23 -1.41 -7.36 -10.02
CA PRO A 23 -2.69 -7.92 -10.49
C PRO A 23 -2.82 -9.44 -10.29
N TYR A 24 -1.70 -10.15 -10.13
CA TYR A 24 -1.67 -11.60 -9.95
C TYR A 24 -0.73 -12.04 -8.84
N ALA A 25 -1.10 -13.11 -8.13
CA ALA A 25 -0.19 -13.88 -7.28
C ALA A 25 0.63 -14.88 -8.10
N VAL A 26 1.82 -15.18 -7.60
CA VAL A 26 2.72 -16.20 -8.16
C VAL A 26 2.82 -17.41 -7.25
N ILE A 27 3.14 -18.56 -7.82
CA ILE A 27 3.43 -19.78 -7.05
C ILE A 27 4.91 -19.78 -6.68
N LYS A 28 5.22 -19.72 -5.39
CA LYS A 28 6.58 -19.92 -4.86
C LYS A 28 6.55 -21.10 -3.91
N GLN A 29 7.42 -22.09 -4.15
CA GLN A 29 7.55 -23.28 -3.29
C GLN A 29 6.21 -24.01 -3.03
N GLY A 30 5.33 -24.06 -4.03
CA GLY A 30 4.01 -24.69 -3.91
C GLY A 30 2.96 -23.87 -3.15
N ALA A 31 3.28 -22.66 -2.68
CA ALA A 31 2.35 -21.73 -2.05
C ALA A 31 2.05 -20.53 -2.96
N TYR A 32 0.82 -20.03 -2.93
CA TYR A 32 0.46 -18.78 -3.61
C TYR A 32 0.89 -17.59 -2.78
N VAL A 33 1.76 -16.76 -3.34
CA VAL A 33 2.30 -15.58 -2.67
C VAL A 33 1.96 -14.34 -3.49
N GLY A 34 1.44 -13.31 -2.82
CA GLY A 34 1.23 -12.01 -3.43
C GLY A 34 2.55 -11.42 -3.90
N GLN A 35 2.49 -10.53 -4.89
CA GLN A 35 3.64 -9.72 -5.29
C GLN A 35 3.31 -8.26 -5.09
N TYR A 36 4.33 -7.46 -4.75
CA TYR A 36 4.19 -6.02 -4.77
C TYR A 36 4.04 -5.54 -6.21
N SER A 37 3.26 -4.50 -6.42
CA SER A 37 3.23 -3.79 -7.70
C SER A 37 4.60 -3.14 -7.97
N GLU A 38 4.94 -2.97 -9.25
CA GLU A 38 6.17 -2.26 -9.63
C GLU A 38 6.14 -0.81 -9.13
N GLU A 39 4.97 -0.17 -9.14
CA GLU A 39 4.76 1.18 -8.63
C GLU A 39 5.08 1.29 -7.14
N TYR A 40 4.67 0.30 -6.34
CA TYR A 40 4.97 0.25 -4.92
C TYR A 40 6.47 0.10 -4.67
N ILE A 41 7.13 -0.81 -5.41
CA ILE A 41 8.58 -1.05 -5.30
C ILE A 41 9.36 0.22 -5.66
N ASP A 42 8.98 0.90 -6.75
CA ASP A 42 9.59 2.15 -7.19
C ASP A 42 9.43 3.25 -6.12
N CYS A 43 8.25 3.38 -5.54
CA CYS A 43 7.99 4.36 -4.47
C CYS A 43 8.83 4.08 -3.21
N ILE A 44 8.96 2.81 -2.81
CA ILE A 44 9.84 2.41 -1.70
C ILE A 44 11.30 2.75 -2.01
N SER A 45 11.77 2.46 -3.22
CA SER A 45 13.16 2.75 -3.63
C SER A 45 13.49 4.24 -3.58
N LYS A 46 12.49 5.09 -3.81
CA LYS A 46 12.60 6.55 -3.75
C LYS A 46 12.42 7.13 -2.35
N GLY A 47 12.25 6.27 -1.33
CA GLY A 47 12.02 6.70 0.05
C GLY A 47 10.66 7.37 0.26
N MET A 48 9.69 7.11 -0.62
CA MET A 48 8.34 7.64 -0.48
C MET A 48 7.67 7.04 0.77
N LYS A 49 6.86 7.86 1.41
CA LYS A 49 5.97 7.49 2.50
C LYS A 49 4.54 7.44 2.03
N PHE A 50 3.75 6.54 2.59
CA PHE A 50 2.34 6.36 2.23
C PHE A 50 1.48 6.78 3.40
N ALA A 51 0.45 7.56 3.14
CA ALA A 51 -0.51 8.01 4.14
C ALA A 51 -1.92 7.65 3.68
N ILE A 52 -2.68 6.99 4.54
CA ILE A 52 -4.06 6.58 4.24
C ILE A 52 -4.99 7.49 5.01
N ASN A 53 -5.71 8.37 4.30
CA ASN A 53 -6.65 9.32 4.88
C ASN A 53 -8.05 8.71 4.96
N ASP A 54 -8.16 7.58 5.66
CA ASP A 54 -9.44 6.93 5.93
C ASP A 54 -9.93 7.33 7.33
N ARG A 55 -11.16 7.86 7.41
CA ARG A 55 -11.80 8.23 8.68
C ARG A 55 -12.10 7.01 9.55
N ASN A 56 -12.17 5.84 8.93
CA ASN A 56 -12.38 4.54 9.59
C ASN A 56 -11.10 3.71 9.65
N CYS A 57 -9.95 4.28 9.27
CA CYS A 57 -8.64 3.64 9.35
C CYS A 57 -8.49 3.02 10.74
N LYS A 58 -8.46 1.68 10.81
CA LYS A 58 -8.04 1.03 12.04
C LYS A 58 -6.53 1.16 12.01
N ALA A 59 -5.90 1.70 13.06
CA ALA A 59 -4.45 1.72 13.16
C ALA A 59 -3.94 0.27 13.00
N VAL A 60 -3.52 -0.11 11.78
CA VAL A 60 -3.05 -1.46 11.50
C VAL A 60 -1.65 -1.52 12.07
N THR A 61 -1.57 -1.94 13.32
CA THR A 61 -0.34 -2.07 14.10
C THR A 61 0.70 -2.96 13.41
N ASP A 62 0.26 -3.87 12.53
CA ASP A 62 1.13 -4.92 12.02
C ASP A 62 1.77 -4.59 10.66
N HIS A 63 1.38 -3.49 10.00
CA HIS A 63 1.89 -3.11 8.67
C HIS A 63 1.73 -4.24 7.62
N TRP A 64 0.58 -4.91 7.63
CA TRP A 64 0.23 -5.92 6.63
C TRP A 64 -1.02 -5.50 5.87
N VAL A 65 -1.00 -5.68 4.55
CA VAL A 65 -2.15 -5.56 3.67
C VAL A 65 -2.59 -6.96 3.25
N THR A 66 -3.90 -7.20 3.21
CA THR A 66 -4.45 -8.52 2.87
C THR A 66 -5.46 -8.38 1.75
N LYS A 67 -5.10 -8.84 0.55
CA LYS A 67 -5.95 -8.74 -0.62
C LYS A 67 -6.20 -10.08 -1.26
N ARG A 68 -7.40 -10.25 -1.84
CA ARG A 68 -7.68 -11.37 -2.73
C ARG A 68 -7.16 -11.06 -4.12
N VAL A 69 -6.20 -11.84 -4.59
CA VAL A 69 -5.58 -11.66 -5.91
C VAL A 69 -5.79 -12.90 -6.76
N LYS A 70 -5.91 -12.68 -8.07
CA LYS A 70 -6.01 -13.77 -9.04
C LYS A 70 -4.69 -14.51 -9.12
N ILE A 71 -4.74 -15.82 -9.29
CA ILE A 71 -3.53 -16.60 -9.55
C ILE A 71 -3.19 -16.47 -11.04
N ASN A 72 -1.95 -16.08 -11.35
CA ASN A 72 -1.49 -16.11 -12.74
C ASN A 72 -1.56 -17.57 -13.24
N ASN A 73 -2.25 -17.81 -14.36
CA ASN A 73 -2.41 -19.14 -14.96
C ASN A 73 -3.31 -20.16 -14.21
N ALA A 74 -4.15 -19.76 -13.24
CA ALA A 74 -5.19 -20.65 -12.69
C ALA A 74 -6.60 -20.11 -12.92
N ALA A 75 -7.48 -20.95 -13.46
CA ALA A 75 -8.68 -20.49 -14.16
C ALA A 75 -9.70 -19.72 -13.31
N ARG A 76 -9.89 -19.98 -12.00
CA ARG A 76 -11.04 -19.41 -11.25
C ARG A 76 -10.88 -19.34 -9.72
N LYS A 77 -9.68 -19.16 -9.18
CA LYS A 77 -9.53 -19.04 -7.71
C LYS A 77 -8.74 -17.80 -7.33
N ASP A 78 -9.43 -16.88 -6.65
CA ASP A 78 -8.78 -15.79 -5.94
C ASP A 78 -8.27 -16.32 -4.60
N VAL A 79 -7.00 -16.07 -4.32
CA VAL A 79 -6.35 -16.48 -3.08
C VAL A 79 -6.13 -15.27 -2.17
N PRO A 80 -6.35 -15.41 -0.85
CA PRO A 80 -5.95 -14.39 0.09
C PRO A 80 -4.42 -14.35 0.13
N ALA A 81 -3.83 -13.23 -0.26
CA ALA A 81 -2.41 -12.98 -0.14
C ALA A 81 -2.19 -11.87 0.89
N LYS A 82 -1.12 -12.01 1.68
CA LYS A 82 -0.69 -11.03 2.67
C LYS A 82 0.68 -10.49 2.28
N LEU A 83 0.83 -9.17 2.31
CA LEU A 83 2.10 -8.50 2.04
C LEU A 83 2.43 -7.57 3.20
N LYS A 84 3.69 -7.57 3.62
CA LYS A 84 4.19 -6.66 4.66
C LYS A 84 4.57 -5.34 4.02
N VAL A 85 3.86 -4.27 4.33
CA VAL A 85 4.15 -2.95 3.76
C VAL A 85 5.13 -2.19 4.65
N GLN A 86 5.90 -1.31 4.03
CA GLN A 86 6.88 -0.44 4.66
C GLN A 86 6.54 1.03 4.36
N ASN A 87 7.07 1.93 5.19
CA ASN A 87 6.91 3.39 5.07
C ASN A 87 5.45 3.86 5.03
N VAL A 88 4.55 3.17 5.74
CA VAL A 88 3.13 3.52 5.81
C VAL A 88 2.83 4.19 7.14
N GLU A 89 2.31 5.42 7.08
CA GLU A 89 1.76 6.13 8.22
C GLU A 89 0.22 5.97 8.19
N TRP A 90 -0.28 5.14 9.10
CA TRP A 90 -1.71 4.91 9.33
C TRP A 90 -2.20 5.95 10.33
N ASP A 91 -2.63 7.11 9.85
CA ASP A 91 -3.08 8.18 10.73
C ASP A 91 -4.41 8.75 10.26
N CYS A 92 -5.47 8.35 10.97
CA CYS A 92 -6.85 8.79 10.78
C CYS A 92 -7.03 10.31 11.02
N SER A 93 -5.99 10.99 11.51
CA SER A 93 -5.95 12.42 11.82
C SER A 93 -4.93 13.21 10.98
N PHE A 94 -4.14 12.54 10.13
CA PHE A 94 -3.12 13.19 9.30
C PHE A 94 -3.77 13.95 8.16
N THR A 95 -4.27 15.14 8.48
CA THR A 95 -4.84 16.04 7.50
C THR A 95 -3.77 16.44 6.48
N ARG A 96 -4.16 16.54 5.19
CA ARG A 96 -3.31 16.98 4.06
C ARG A 96 -2.46 18.23 4.37
N LYS A 97 -2.92 19.08 5.30
CA LYS A 97 -2.22 20.27 5.80
C LYS A 97 -0.93 19.96 6.57
N MET A 98 -0.86 18.88 7.34
CA MET A 98 0.33 18.50 8.13
C MET A 98 1.45 17.99 7.22
N ALA A 99 1.11 17.16 6.24
CA ALA A 99 2.03 16.66 5.22
C ALA A 99 2.63 17.78 4.38
N ALA A 100 1.80 18.70 3.88
CA ALA A 100 2.26 19.85 3.12
C ALA A 100 3.24 20.72 3.94
N LYS A 101 3.00 20.84 5.25
CA LYS A 101 3.86 21.60 6.18
C LYS A 101 5.19 20.89 6.48
N GLN A 102 5.20 19.56 6.53
CA GLN A 102 6.42 18.76 6.65
C GLN A 102 7.24 18.78 5.35
N ALA A 103 6.61 18.59 4.20
CA ALA A 103 7.27 18.67 2.89
C ALA A 103 7.89 20.05 2.61
N LEU A 104 7.31 21.12 3.17
CA LEU A 104 7.87 22.48 3.13
C LEU A 104 9.04 22.70 4.11
N LYS A 105 9.15 21.89 5.18
CA LYS A 105 10.25 21.95 6.15
C LYS A 105 11.49 21.14 5.74
N GLU A 106 11.32 20.15 4.86
CA GLU A 106 12.40 19.31 4.33
C GLU A 106 13.06 19.88 3.07
N LYS A 107 12.69 21.10 2.65
CA LYS A 107 13.37 21.89 1.61
C LYS A 107 14.27 22.95 2.22
#